data_AF-A0A026VZ66-F1
#
_entry.id   AF-A0A026VZ66-F1
#
_cell.length_a   1.000
_cell.length_b   1.000
_cell.length_c   1.000
_cell.angle_alpha   90.00
_cell.angle_beta   90.00
_cell.angle_gamma   90.00
#
_symmetry.space_group_name_H-M   'P 1'
#
loop_
_entity.id
_entity.type
_entity.pdbx_description
1 polymer ?
#
loop_
_entity_poly.entity_id
_entity_poly.type
_entity_poly.pdbx_seq_one_letter_code
_entity_poly.pdbx_strand_id
1 'polypeptide(L)'
;MAGEEEKQLAIERNETINGIPYITVVADGSWMKRSYGSAYDSPSGVGTIIGYRTGKVLFVGVRNKYCVLCDMAEQRGVEVRKHKCYKNFDSNASSTRMESDAIVEGFKSNLEMHGLIYKTLVADGDSSVYNSIRHNAPYHDMNIVVRKVEYTNHLLYNLCKKLKTVARTTVPKAMMHRKRDFVQLRNVVDHNILAMRKEILRVAAVRNQETQAHHMKAKELLEDILNIPSHIFGEHKRCRERGVHQDLCNNKKNYVPSLKHCGLFQQIYSAVKWLSTYSDSLLLNVTNNPAESFNSIICKEIGGKRIHFGKRGSYNVRIAGSVVQYNTQVLTQIHENMCKDVPAVVADLENRQLKVARNKECRKVHGRKRFKRDAGPDSHYGPHSQKPDLPPHVFEQLQQHHAEKLLENANNRDEIECQTSGQSDCELWQSLRREMLTASNFGIVCRLRQTTPCAATVKSILFPLSLETAAMKYGRDMEGIARKEIAEKLKKDIPSCGLFIDEGNPCLGASLTVLLMKTVLSRLNVLCQLKI
;
A
#
# COMPACT_ATOMS: atom_id res chain seq x y z
N MET A 1 -8.86 -34.63 5.75
CA MET A 1 -9.28 -33.27 6.17
C MET A 1 -8.28 -32.26 5.61
N ALA A 2 -8.69 -31.01 5.31
CA ALA A 2 -7.84 -30.05 4.58
C ALA A 2 -6.47 -29.76 5.25
N GLY A 3 -6.42 -29.69 6.58
CA GLY A 3 -5.17 -29.48 7.32
C GLY A 3 -4.19 -30.64 7.21
N GLU A 4 -4.69 -31.88 7.23
CA GLU A 4 -3.84 -33.09 7.09
C GLU A 4 -3.18 -33.16 5.72
N GLU A 5 -3.89 -32.74 4.67
CA GLU A 5 -3.35 -32.71 3.30
C GLU A 5 -2.24 -31.67 3.14
N GLU A 6 -2.42 -30.45 3.68
CA GLU A 6 -1.35 -29.44 3.74
C GLU A 6 -0.14 -29.91 4.55
N LYS A 7 -0.39 -30.61 5.67
CA LYS A 7 0.66 -31.18 6.53
C LYS A 7 1.47 -32.24 5.80
N GLN A 8 0.80 -33.17 5.13
CA GLN A 8 1.45 -34.21 4.34
C GLN A 8 2.33 -33.59 3.24
N LEU A 9 1.80 -32.62 2.49
CA LEU A 9 2.55 -31.92 1.43
C LEU A 9 3.75 -31.11 1.97
N ALA A 10 3.67 -30.60 3.20
CA ALA A 10 4.78 -29.92 3.85
C ALA A 10 5.88 -30.89 4.30
N ILE A 11 5.50 -32.06 4.83
CA ILE A 11 6.42 -33.14 5.22
C ILE A 11 7.17 -33.68 3.99
N GLU A 12 6.45 -33.96 2.90
CA GLU A 12 7.05 -34.44 1.64
C GLU A 12 8.10 -33.49 1.05
N ARG A 13 7.98 -32.20 1.35
CA ARG A 13 8.92 -31.16 0.92
C ARG A 13 10.02 -30.84 1.93
N ASN A 14 10.09 -31.57 3.05
CA ASN A 14 10.99 -31.29 4.16
C ASN A 14 10.85 -29.87 4.74
N GLU A 15 9.65 -29.30 4.70
CA GLU A 15 9.36 -27.96 5.20
C GLU A 15 8.95 -28.00 6.67
N THR A 16 9.92 -28.28 7.54
CA THR A 16 9.70 -28.36 8.98
C THR A 16 10.56 -27.36 9.74
N ILE A 17 10.05 -26.87 10.87
CA ILE A 17 10.81 -26.08 11.84
C ILE A 17 10.64 -26.80 13.18
N ASN A 18 11.75 -27.21 13.80
CA ASN A 18 11.74 -27.95 15.06
C ASN A 18 10.85 -29.21 15.01
N GLY A 19 10.83 -29.90 13.86
CA GLY A 19 9.99 -31.09 13.65
C GLY A 19 8.51 -30.82 13.34
N ILE A 20 8.07 -29.56 13.36
CA ILE A 20 6.68 -29.18 13.05
C ILE A 20 6.60 -28.66 11.61
N PRO A 21 5.70 -29.20 10.76
CA PRO A 21 5.55 -28.73 9.39
C PRO A 21 5.02 -27.29 9.34
N TYR A 22 5.53 -26.49 8.41
CA TYR A 22 5.07 -25.12 8.20
C TYR A 22 4.49 -24.91 6.80
N ILE A 23 3.53 -23.99 6.69
CA ILE A 23 2.87 -23.68 5.42
C ILE A 23 2.71 -22.18 5.17
N THR A 24 2.38 -21.86 3.92
CA THR A 24 1.90 -20.54 3.52
C THR A 24 0.37 -20.56 3.51
N VAL A 25 -0.24 -19.53 4.09
CA VAL A 25 -1.69 -19.38 4.14
C VAL A 25 -2.12 -18.07 3.52
N VAL A 26 -3.33 -18.07 2.98
CA VAL A 26 -4.04 -16.88 2.52
C VAL A 26 -5.08 -16.52 3.56
N ALA A 27 -5.16 -15.27 3.97
CA ALA A 27 -6.24 -14.82 4.85
C ALA A 27 -6.95 -13.58 4.33
N ASP A 28 -8.26 -13.56 4.53
CA ASP A 28 -9.14 -12.46 4.12
C ASP A 28 -10.39 -12.44 5.00
N GLY A 29 -11.02 -11.27 5.07
CA GLY A 29 -12.25 -11.01 5.80
C GLY A 29 -13.46 -10.87 4.88
N SER A 30 -14.63 -11.26 5.38
CA SER A 30 -15.90 -10.89 4.74
C SER A 30 -16.93 -10.48 5.77
N TRP A 31 -17.71 -9.46 5.42
CA TRP A 31 -18.75 -8.90 6.27
C TRP A 31 -20.13 -9.22 5.74
N MET A 32 -21.08 -9.38 6.67
CA MET A 32 -22.49 -9.58 6.35
C MET A 32 -23.08 -8.39 5.60
N LYS A 33 -22.74 -7.16 6.03
CA LYS A 33 -23.14 -5.91 5.37
C LYS A 33 -21.97 -5.36 4.57
N ARG A 34 -22.24 -4.83 3.38
CA ARG A 34 -21.22 -4.06 2.63
C ARG A 34 -20.98 -2.74 3.32
N SER A 35 -19.74 -2.49 3.69
CA SER A 35 -19.22 -1.16 4.02
C SER A 35 -18.97 -0.41 2.70
N TYR A 36 -19.84 0.54 2.35
CA TYR A 36 -19.65 1.42 1.17
C TYR A 36 -18.65 2.54 1.45
N GLY A 37 -17.57 2.24 2.20
CA GLY A 37 -16.55 3.20 2.64
C GLY A 37 -17.04 4.27 3.64
N SER A 38 -18.31 4.25 4.03
CA SER A 38 -18.95 5.28 4.87
C SER A 38 -19.47 4.76 6.22
N ALA A 39 -19.63 3.44 6.37
CA ALA A 39 -20.07 2.81 7.61
C ALA A 39 -19.37 1.45 7.78
N TYR A 40 -18.60 1.31 8.85
CA TYR A 40 -17.92 0.08 9.30
C TYR A 40 -18.73 -0.61 10.40
N ASP A 41 -20.04 -0.78 10.15
CA ASP A 41 -21.05 -1.12 11.15
C ASP A 41 -21.64 -2.53 10.96
N SER A 42 -20.96 -3.43 10.22
CA SER A 42 -21.50 -4.77 9.99
C SER A 42 -21.70 -5.51 11.32
N PRO A 43 -22.89 -6.04 11.61
CA PRO A 43 -23.19 -6.72 12.87
C PRO A 43 -22.51 -8.10 12.96
N SER A 44 -22.16 -8.68 11.80
CA SER A 44 -21.42 -9.93 11.72
C SER A 44 -20.29 -9.85 10.69
N GLY A 45 -19.22 -10.57 10.95
CA GLY A 45 -18.06 -10.73 10.06
C GLY A 45 -17.45 -12.12 10.19
N VAL A 46 -16.64 -12.50 9.22
CA VAL A 46 -15.88 -13.74 9.21
C VAL A 46 -14.44 -13.44 8.79
N GLY A 47 -13.48 -14.02 9.50
CA GLY A 47 -12.10 -14.14 9.05
C GLY A 47 -11.86 -15.57 8.55
N THR A 48 -11.22 -15.70 7.39
CA THR A 48 -10.95 -17.00 6.76
C THR A 48 -9.45 -17.21 6.62
N ILE A 49 -8.98 -18.43 6.87
CA ILE A 49 -7.62 -18.88 6.57
C ILE A 49 -7.70 -20.05 5.60
N ILE A 50 -6.98 -19.95 4.49
CA ILE A 50 -6.97 -20.92 3.39
C ILE A 50 -5.52 -21.38 3.17
N GLY A 51 -5.31 -22.68 3.00
CA GLY A 51 -4.00 -23.23 2.64
C GLY A 51 -3.62 -22.79 1.24
N TYR A 52 -2.43 -22.21 1.07
CA TYR A 52 -2.03 -21.66 -0.24
C TYR A 52 -1.86 -22.74 -1.31
N ARG A 53 -1.44 -23.96 -0.93
CA ARG A 53 -1.14 -25.05 -1.87
C ARG A 53 -2.39 -25.80 -2.29
N THR A 54 -3.17 -26.25 -1.31
CA THR A 54 -4.42 -27.00 -1.54
C THR A 54 -5.55 -26.08 -1.99
N GLY A 55 -5.47 -24.79 -1.66
CA GLY A 55 -6.55 -23.83 -1.90
C GLY A 55 -7.77 -24.07 -1.02
N LYS A 56 -7.70 -24.97 -0.03
CA LYS A 56 -8.80 -25.37 0.85
C LYS A 56 -8.83 -24.53 2.12
N VAL A 57 -10.03 -24.27 2.63
CA VAL A 57 -10.26 -23.55 3.89
C VAL A 57 -9.76 -24.41 5.05
N LEU A 58 -8.85 -23.84 5.84
CA LEU A 58 -8.27 -24.45 7.04
C LEU A 58 -8.97 -23.98 8.32
N PHE A 59 -9.46 -22.73 8.31
CA PHE A 59 -10.12 -22.13 9.46
C PHE A 59 -11.10 -21.03 9.04
N VAL A 60 -12.22 -20.93 9.76
CA VAL A 60 -13.15 -19.80 9.72
C VAL A 60 -13.51 -19.36 11.13
N GLY A 61 -13.26 -18.08 11.43
CA GLY A 61 -13.66 -17.45 12.69
C GLY A 61 -14.84 -16.51 12.44
N VAL A 62 -16.01 -16.81 13.00
CA VAL A 62 -17.21 -15.95 12.88
C VAL A 62 -17.31 -15.03 14.08
N ARG A 63 -17.56 -13.74 13.84
CA ARG A 63 -17.79 -12.72 14.88
C ARG A 63 -19.17 -12.11 14.73
N ASN A 64 -19.96 -12.14 15.79
CA ASN A 64 -21.28 -11.52 15.85
C ASN A 64 -21.37 -10.56 17.04
N LYS A 65 -21.82 -9.34 16.76
CA LYS A 65 -22.09 -8.28 17.76
C LYS A 65 -23.45 -8.37 18.41
N TYR A 66 -24.35 -9.12 17.79
CA TYR A 66 -25.77 -9.06 18.08
C TYR A 66 -26.33 -10.46 18.33
N CYS A 67 -27.20 -10.56 19.33
CA CYS A 67 -28.07 -11.71 19.56
C CYS A 67 -29.45 -11.19 19.95
N VAL A 68 -30.48 -11.56 19.19
CA VAL A 68 -31.84 -11.06 19.40
C VAL A 68 -32.40 -11.40 20.78
N LEU A 69 -32.04 -12.55 21.35
CA LEU A 69 -32.55 -12.98 22.66
C LEU A 69 -31.90 -12.19 23.81
N CYS A 70 -30.61 -11.87 23.68
CA CYS A 70 -29.91 -11.01 24.64
C CYS A 70 -30.42 -9.57 24.56
N ASP A 71 -30.53 -9.02 23.35
CA ASP A 71 -31.00 -7.66 23.11
C ASP A 71 -32.44 -7.43 23.60
N MET A 72 -33.35 -8.38 23.34
CA MET A 72 -34.72 -8.29 23.86
C MET A 72 -34.79 -8.40 25.39
N ALA A 73 -33.91 -9.17 26.01
CA ALA A 73 -33.87 -9.30 27.46
C ALA A 73 -33.33 -8.03 28.13
N GLU A 74 -32.27 -7.45 27.55
CA GLU A 74 -31.69 -6.16 27.96
C GLU A 74 -32.71 -5.02 27.83
N GLN A 75 -33.41 -4.90 26.70
CA GLN A 75 -34.45 -3.89 26.49
C GLN A 75 -35.63 -4.01 27.46
N ARG A 76 -35.91 -5.21 27.94
CA ARG A 76 -37.02 -5.48 28.88
C ARG A 76 -36.57 -5.47 30.34
N GLY A 77 -35.27 -5.32 30.62
CA GLY A 77 -34.72 -5.41 31.97
C GLY A 77 -34.92 -6.77 32.63
N VAL A 78 -35.02 -7.85 31.84
CA VAL A 78 -35.26 -9.22 32.35
C VAL A 78 -34.02 -10.08 32.17
N GLU A 79 -33.88 -11.11 33.00
CA GLU A 79 -32.82 -12.10 32.80
C GLU A 79 -32.96 -12.83 31.46
N VAL A 80 -31.82 -13.05 30.82
CA VAL A 80 -31.73 -13.69 29.51
C VAL A 80 -32.13 -15.17 29.65
N ARG A 81 -33.16 -15.60 28.92
CA ARG A 81 -33.53 -17.02 28.84
C ARG A 81 -32.33 -17.85 28.38
N LYS A 82 -32.10 -19.01 29.01
CA LYS A 82 -31.03 -19.94 28.60
C LYS A 82 -31.17 -20.29 27.12
N HIS A 83 -30.15 -19.98 26.34
CA HIS A 83 -30.12 -20.24 24.89
C HIS A 83 -28.67 -20.33 24.39
N LYS A 84 -28.49 -20.91 23.20
CA LYS A 84 -27.21 -20.86 22.49
C LYS A 84 -26.96 -19.45 21.94
N CYS A 85 -26.20 -18.66 22.69
CA CYS A 85 -25.84 -17.31 22.28
C CYS A 85 -24.75 -17.36 21.20
N TYR A 86 -24.95 -16.60 20.12
CA TYR A 86 -23.97 -16.47 19.04
C TYR A 86 -23.21 -15.14 19.11
N LYS A 87 -23.55 -14.25 20.05
CA LYS A 87 -22.83 -12.99 20.31
C LYS A 87 -21.49 -13.32 20.96
N ASN A 88 -20.40 -13.03 20.26
CA ASN A 88 -19.04 -13.32 20.69
C ASN A 88 -18.07 -12.16 20.34
N PHE A 89 -18.62 -11.00 19.97
CA PHE A 89 -17.87 -9.80 19.68
C PHE A 89 -18.56 -8.60 20.33
N ASP A 90 -17.77 -7.67 20.84
CA ASP A 90 -18.28 -6.47 21.50
C ASP A 90 -19.07 -5.62 20.51
N SER A 91 -20.30 -5.27 20.90
CA SER A 91 -21.23 -4.45 20.12
C SER A 91 -20.64 -3.07 19.80
N ASN A 92 -19.82 -2.52 20.70
CA ASN A 92 -19.22 -1.19 20.59
C ASN A 92 -17.87 -1.19 19.83
N ALA A 93 -17.22 -2.34 19.68
CA ALA A 93 -15.96 -2.44 18.94
C ALA A 93 -16.17 -2.23 17.43
N SER A 94 -15.19 -1.70 16.69
CA SER A 94 -15.32 -1.53 15.23
C SER A 94 -15.49 -2.87 14.50
N SER A 95 -16.36 -2.93 13.48
CA SER A 95 -16.54 -4.16 12.69
C SER A 95 -15.32 -4.52 11.85
N THR A 96 -14.41 -3.57 11.58
CA THR A 96 -13.14 -3.85 10.88
C THR A 96 -12.21 -4.73 11.70
N ARG A 97 -12.31 -4.67 13.04
CA ARG A 97 -11.51 -5.52 13.95
C ARG A 97 -11.93 -6.99 13.96
N MET A 98 -13.12 -7.32 13.49
CA MET A 98 -13.62 -8.70 13.46
C MET A 98 -12.74 -9.63 12.63
N GLU A 99 -12.22 -9.13 11.51
CA GLU A 99 -11.32 -9.89 10.63
C GLU A 99 -10.01 -10.20 11.35
N SER A 100 -9.34 -9.18 11.88
CA SER A 100 -8.07 -9.37 12.59
C SER A 100 -8.22 -10.28 13.81
N ASP A 101 -9.31 -10.15 14.56
CA ASP A 101 -9.57 -10.97 15.75
C ASP A 101 -9.82 -12.45 15.38
N ALA A 102 -10.63 -12.69 14.35
CA ALA A 102 -10.88 -14.04 13.83
C ALA A 102 -9.63 -14.70 13.25
N ILE A 103 -8.81 -13.96 12.50
CA ILE A 103 -7.58 -14.52 11.93
C ILE A 103 -6.57 -14.81 13.06
N VAL A 104 -6.42 -13.93 14.04
CA VAL A 104 -5.53 -14.20 15.20
C VAL A 104 -5.96 -15.44 15.96
N GLU A 105 -7.27 -15.68 16.16
CA GLU A 105 -7.77 -16.93 16.75
C GLU A 105 -7.28 -18.15 15.96
N GLY A 106 -7.44 -18.15 14.64
CA GLY A 106 -6.98 -19.26 13.79
C GLY A 106 -5.44 -19.43 13.79
N PHE A 107 -4.69 -18.34 13.98
CA PHE A 107 -3.24 -18.39 14.14
C PHE A 107 -2.79 -18.95 15.50
N LYS A 108 -3.62 -18.85 16.55
CA LYS A 108 -3.33 -19.41 17.88
C LYS A 108 -3.72 -20.88 17.98
N SER A 109 -4.82 -21.29 17.35
CA SER A 109 -5.37 -22.64 17.49
C SER A 109 -4.84 -23.65 16.47
N ASN A 110 -4.14 -23.25 15.42
CA ASN A 110 -3.74 -24.17 14.35
C ASN A 110 -2.77 -25.29 14.77
N LEU A 111 -1.92 -25.05 15.77
CA LEU A 111 -1.01 -26.06 16.28
C LEU A 111 -1.79 -27.24 16.88
N GLU A 112 -2.83 -26.92 17.68
CA GLU A 112 -3.72 -27.93 18.26
C GLU A 112 -4.64 -28.56 17.22
N MET A 113 -5.19 -27.76 16.30
CA MET A 113 -6.16 -28.26 15.31
C MET A 113 -5.53 -29.11 14.21
N HIS A 114 -4.36 -28.71 13.71
CA HIS A 114 -3.76 -29.27 12.49
C HIS A 114 -2.30 -29.71 12.68
N GLY A 115 -1.63 -29.33 13.77
CA GLY A 115 -0.20 -29.60 13.95
C GLY A 115 0.67 -28.90 12.91
N LEU A 116 0.29 -27.68 12.50
CA LEU A 116 0.92 -26.90 11.45
C LEU A 116 1.38 -25.54 11.98
N ILE A 117 2.44 -24.98 11.41
CA ILE A 117 2.83 -23.57 11.64
C ILE A 117 2.47 -22.73 10.42
N TYR A 118 1.68 -21.68 10.61
CA TYR A 118 1.42 -20.69 9.56
C TYR A 118 2.57 -19.67 9.48
N LYS A 119 3.63 -20.03 8.75
CA LYS A 119 4.87 -19.22 8.67
C LYS A 119 4.72 -17.99 7.79
N THR A 120 4.03 -18.12 6.65
CA THR A 120 3.84 -17.02 5.70
C THR A 120 2.36 -16.72 5.51
N LEU A 121 1.99 -15.45 5.63
CA LEU A 121 0.64 -14.93 5.40
C LEU A 121 0.61 -14.14 4.09
N VAL A 122 -0.21 -14.59 3.15
CA VAL A 122 -0.59 -13.83 1.96
C VAL A 122 -1.87 -13.07 2.27
N ALA A 123 -1.82 -11.75 2.25
CA ALA A 123 -2.95 -10.88 2.55
C ALA A 123 -2.87 -9.57 1.76
N ASP A 124 -3.93 -8.77 1.82
CA ASP A 124 -3.96 -7.43 1.24
C ASP A 124 -3.26 -6.38 2.14
N GLY A 125 -2.87 -5.26 1.53
CA GLY A 125 -2.01 -4.25 2.15
C GLY A 125 -2.70 -3.26 3.08
N ASP A 126 -4.01 -3.41 3.26
CA ASP A 126 -4.90 -2.40 3.85
C ASP A 126 -5.48 -2.81 5.22
N SER A 127 -5.14 -4.00 5.73
CA SER A 127 -5.70 -4.57 6.96
C SER A 127 -4.72 -4.59 8.14
N SER A 128 -5.23 -4.23 9.33
CA SER A 128 -4.52 -4.31 10.63
C SER A 128 -4.24 -5.76 11.11
N VAL A 129 -4.60 -6.75 10.30
CA VAL A 129 -4.47 -8.19 10.56
C VAL A 129 -3.04 -8.56 10.89
N TYR A 130 -2.08 -8.18 10.03
CA TYR A 130 -0.68 -8.57 10.25
C TYR A 130 -0.07 -7.92 11.49
N ASN A 131 -0.41 -6.66 11.78
CA ASN A 131 0.02 -6.00 13.01
C ASN A 131 -0.55 -6.71 14.25
N SER A 132 -1.82 -7.12 14.19
CA SER A 132 -2.47 -7.88 15.26
C SER A 132 -1.82 -9.25 15.48
N ILE A 133 -1.43 -9.95 14.41
CA ILE A 133 -0.68 -11.22 14.49
C ILE A 133 0.69 -11.01 15.15
N ARG A 134 1.42 -9.96 14.75
CA ARG A 134 2.72 -9.64 15.35
C ARG A 134 2.61 -9.32 16.83
N HIS A 135 1.62 -8.52 17.22
CA HIS A 135 1.39 -8.18 18.61
C HIS A 135 1.03 -9.41 19.48
N ASN A 136 0.26 -10.34 18.93
CA ASN A 136 -0.15 -11.55 19.65
C ASN A 136 0.91 -12.67 19.63
N ALA A 137 1.94 -12.56 18.77
CA ALA A 137 3.06 -13.48 18.64
C ALA A 137 2.68 -14.98 18.82
N PRO A 138 1.84 -15.55 17.94
CA PRO A 138 1.23 -16.88 18.13
C PRO A 138 2.24 -18.03 18.29
N TYR A 139 3.48 -17.84 17.84
CA TYR A 139 4.55 -18.85 17.89
C TYR A 139 5.77 -18.34 18.68
N HIS A 140 5.56 -17.45 19.65
CA HIS A 140 6.62 -16.84 20.45
C HIS A 140 7.55 -17.88 21.08
N ASP A 141 6.98 -18.94 21.68
CA ASP A 141 7.74 -19.98 22.38
C ASP A 141 8.64 -20.80 21.45
N MET A 142 8.36 -20.78 20.14
CA MET A 142 9.15 -21.44 19.11
C MET A 142 10.17 -20.49 18.45
N ASN A 143 10.20 -19.22 18.87
CA ASN A 143 10.97 -18.14 18.26
C ASN A 143 10.68 -17.95 16.75
N ILE A 144 9.41 -18.12 16.36
CA ILE A 144 8.98 -18.01 14.96
C ILE A 144 8.16 -16.74 14.76
N VAL A 145 8.60 -15.90 13.83
CA VAL A 145 7.88 -14.69 13.43
C VAL A 145 7.16 -14.95 12.11
N VAL A 146 5.84 -14.72 12.10
CA VAL A 146 5.03 -14.78 10.88
C VAL A 146 5.50 -13.70 9.90
N ARG A 147 5.71 -14.09 8.64
CA ARG A 147 6.06 -13.17 7.54
C ARG A 147 4.82 -12.83 6.73
N LYS A 148 4.58 -11.55 6.46
CA LYS A 148 3.58 -11.11 5.48
C LYS A 148 4.17 -11.08 4.09
N VAL A 149 3.39 -11.53 3.11
CA VAL A 149 3.63 -11.32 1.68
C VAL A 149 2.41 -10.60 1.11
N GLU A 150 2.65 -9.47 0.47
CA GLU A 150 1.60 -8.69 -0.18
C GLU A 150 1.22 -9.35 -1.52
N TYR A 151 -0.07 -9.42 -1.81
CA TYR A 151 -0.54 -9.94 -3.09
C TYR A 151 -0.23 -8.97 -4.25
N THR A 152 0.40 -9.50 -5.31
CA THR A 152 0.85 -8.75 -6.50
C THR A 152 -0.22 -7.87 -7.14
N ASN A 153 -1.43 -8.37 -7.40
CA ASN A 153 -2.41 -7.52 -8.11
C ASN A 153 -2.91 -6.37 -7.25
N HIS A 154 -2.94 -6.52 -5.92
CA HIS A 154 -3.27 -5.42 -5.02
C HIS A 154 -2.19 -4.33 -5.07
N LEU A 155 -0.90 -4.72 -5.00
CA LEU A 155 0.22 -3.81 -5.15
C LEU A 155 0.18 -3.05 -6.49
N LEU A 156 -0.02 -3.76 -7.61
CA LEU A 156 -0.08 -3.17 -8.95
C LEU A 156 -1.34 -2.31 -9.15
N TYR A 157 -2.48 -2.69 -8.55
CA TYR A 157 -3.68 -1.87 -8.55
C TYR A 157 -3.44 -0.54 -7.85
N ASN A 158 -2.80 -0.57 -6.68
CA ASN A 158 -2.46 0.62 -5.90
C ASN A 158 -1.45 1.51 -6.63
N LEU A 159 -0.44 0.93 -7.28
CA LEU A 159 0.45 1.67 -8.17
C LEU A 159 -0.36 2.39 -9.26
N CYS A 160 -1.20 1.66 -10.01
CA CYS A 160 -2.02 2.26 -11.06
C CYS A 160 -2.97 3.34 -10.53
N LYS A 161 -3.50 3.20 -9.30
CA LYS A 161 -4.34 4.22 -8.65
C LYS A 161 -3.54 5.49 -8.35
N LYS A 162 -2.33 5.35 -7.79
CA LYS A 162 -1.42 6.47 -7.53
C LYS A 162 -1.03 7.18 -8.82
N LEU A 163 -0.61 6.45 -9.85
CA LEU A 163 -0.25 7.03 -11.16
C LEU A 163 -1.43 7.71 -11.86
N LYS A 164 -2.64 7.16 -11.76
CA LYS A 164 -3.85 7.83 -12.26
C LYS A 164 -4.15 9.13 -11.54
N THR A 165 -3.78 9.24 -10.27
CA THR A 165 -3.92 10.49 -9.51
C THR A 165 -2.99 11.54 -10.10
N VAL A 166 -1.73 11.18 -10.39
CA VAL A 166 -0.76 12.05 -11.08
C VAL A 166 -1.26 12.46 -12.47
N ALA A 167 -1.74 11.50 -13.26
CA ALA A 167 -2.33 11.79 -14.58
C ALA A 167 -3.60 12.65 -14.50
N ARG A 168 -4.22 12.79 -13.32
CA ARG A 168 -5.41 13.59 -13.06
C ARG A 168 -5.13 14.94 -12.39
N THR A 169 -3.90 15.21 -11.97
CA THR A 169 -3.50 16.41 -11.23
C THR A 169 -3.80 17.69 -12.01
N THR A 170 -4.50 18.64 -11.40
CA THR A 170 -4.84 19.93 -12.01
C THR A 170 -3.59 20.72 -12.43
N VAL A 171 -3.71 21.51 -13.49
CA VAL A 171 -2.62 22.37 -13.97
C VAL A 171 -2.30 23.39 -12.88
N PRO A 172 -1.04 23.51 -12.43
CA PRO A 172 -0.64 24.53 -11.46
C PRO A 172 -0.89 25.93 -12.01
N LYS A 173 -1.26 26.89 -11.14
CA LYS A 173 -1.50 28.30 -11.55
C LYS A 173 -0.27 28.90 -12.27
N ALA A 174 0.94 28.56 -11.81
CA ALA A 174 2.19 28.97 -12.45
C ALA A 174 2.37 28.46 -13.90
N MET A 175 1.71 27.37 -14.27
CA MET A 175 1.79 26.75 -15.61
C MET A 175 0.55 27.02 -16.46
N MET A 176 -0.33 27.95 -16.07
CA MET A 176 -1.55 28.24 -16.81
C MET A 176 -1.27 28.70 -18.27
N HIS A 177 -0.15 29.42 -18.48
CA HIS A 177 0.33 29.84 -19.80
C HIS A 177 0.86 28.68 -20.68
N ARG A 178 1.26 27.56 -20.08
CA ARG A 178 1.72 26.33 -20.77
C ARG A 178 0.77 25.14 -20.54
N LYS A 179 -0.52 25.44 -20.36
CA LYS A 179 -1.57 24.45 -20.07
C LYS A 179 -1.61 23.31 -21.09
N ARG A 180 -1.41 23.60 -22.38
CA ARG A 180 -1.46 22.60 -23.45
C ARG A 180 -0.35 21.56 -23.30
N ASP A 181 0.87 21.99 -23.04
CA ASP A 181 2.04 21.11 -22.87
C ASP A 181 1.92 20.25 -21.62
N PHE A 182 1.45 20.84 -20.51
CA PHE A 182 1.21 20.09 -19.27
C PHE A 182 0.13 19.01 -19.44
N VAL A 183 -0.96 19.32 -20.15
CA VAL A 183 -2.01 18.33 -20.47
C VAL A 183 -1.48 17.22 -21.38
N GLN A 184 -0.64 17.54 -22.36
CA GLN A 184 0.02 16.53 -23.19
C GLN A 184 0.90 15.59 -22.35
N LEU A 185 1.70 16.12 -21.43
CA LEU A 185 2.53 15.32 -20.53
C LEU A 185 1.69 14.41 -19.62
N ARG A 186 0.58 14.91 -19.07
CA ARG A 186 -0.37 14.08 -18.30
C ARG A 186 -0.96 12.94 -19.12
N ASN A 187 -1.29 13.19 -20.38
CA ASN A 187 -1.76 12.14 -21.29
C ASN A 187 -0.66 11.10 -21.55
N VAL A 188 0.60 11.53 -21.74
CA VAL A 188 1.74 10.61 -21.87
C VAL A 188 1.86 9.72 -20.63
N VAL A 189 1.68 10.28 -19.43
CA VAL A 189 1.66 9.49 -18.18
C VAL A 189 0.51 8.47 -18.19
N ASP A 190 -0.73 8.89 -18.48
CA ASP A 190 -1.91 8.01 -18.46
C ASP A 190 -1.78 6.83 -19.44
N HIS A 191 -1.29 7.08 -20.66
CA HIS A 191 -1.08 6.05 -21.68
C HIS A 191 -0.01 5.02 -21.27
N ASN A 192 0.99 5.44 -20.50
CA ASN A 192 2.10 4.56 -20.09
C ASN A 192 1.86 3.81 -18.77
N ILE A 193 0.76 4.03 -18.05
CA ILE A 193 0.48 3.35 -16.76
C ILE A 193 0.47 1.82 -16.92
N LEU A 194 -0.18 1.31 -17.97
CA LEU A 194 -0.25 -0.13 -18.22
C LEU A 194 1.09 -0.69 -18.73
N ALA A 195 1.87 0.10 -19.47
CA ALA A 195 3.20 -0.28 -19.90
C ALA A 195 4.11 -0.46 -18.68
N MET A 196 4.08 0.50 -17.74
CA MET A 196 4.82 0.42 -16.48
C MET A 196 4.44 -0.82 -15.66
N ARG A 197 3.14 -1.12 -15.52
CA ARG A 197 2.67 -2.34 -14.85
C ARG A 197 3.22 -3.62 -15.50
N LYS A 198 3.20 -3.70 -16.84
CA LYS A 198 3.71 -4.86 -17.58
C LYS A 198 5.22 -5.01 -17.40
N GLU A 199 5.94 -3.89 -17.44
CA GLU A 199 7.39 -3.88 -17.30
C GLU A 199 7.83 -4.36 -15.91
N ILE A 200 7.15 -3.93 -14.84
CA ILE A 200 7.42 -4.42 -13.48
C ILE A 200 7.26 -5.95 -13.40
N LEU A 201 6.17 -6.49 -13.97
CA LEU A 201 5.94 -7.94 -13.97
C LEU A 201 6.99 -8.70 -14.80
N ARG A 202 7.41 -8.12 -15.93
CA ARG A 202 8.46 -8.71 -16.77
C ARG A 202 9.79 -8.77 -16.03
N VAL A 203 10.24 -7.65 -15.45
CA VAL A 203 11.49 -7.56 -14.69
C VAL A 203 11.47 -8.52 -13.50
N ALA A 204 10.36 -8.56 -12.74
CA ALA A 204 10.20 -9.49 -11.64
C ALA A 204 10.30 -10.96 -12.09
N ALA A 205 9.69 -11.30 -13.24
CA ALA A 205 9.77 -12.65 -13.81
C ALA A 205 11.20 -13.02 -14.22
N VAL A 206 11.94 -12.10 -14.85
CA VAL A 206 13.35 -12.31 -15.23
C VAL A 206 14.21 -12.55 -13.99
N ARG A 207 14.13 -11.67 -12.98
CA ARG A 207 14.89 -11.81 -11.73
C ARG A 207 14.56 -13.10 -10.97
N ASN A 208 13.30 -13.54 -11.02
CA ASN A 208 12.91 -14.76 -10.34
C ASN A 208 13.57 -16.02 -10.95
N GLN A 209 13.89 -16.00 -12.24
CA GLN A 209 14.55 -17.11 -12.97
C GLN A 209 16.06 -17.21 -12.72
N GLU A 210 16.69 -16.18 -12.17
CA GLU A 210 18.14 -16.19 -11.89
C GLU A 210 18.48 -17.27 -10.83
N THR A 211 19.73 -17.72 -10.76
CA THR A 211 20.16 -18.74 -9.78
C THR A 211 20.55 -18.14 -8.43
N GLN A 212 20.62 -16.82 -8.33
CA GLN A 212 21.05 -16.11 -7.14
C GLN A 212 20.12 -16.33 -5.94
N ALA A 213 20.65 -16.07 -4.74
CA ALA A 213 19.86 -16.11 -3.51
C ALA A 213 18.69 -15.11 -3.57
N HIS A 214 17.56 -15.46 -2.95
CA HIS A 214 16.32 -14.66 -3.00
C HIS A 214 16.53 -13.19 -2.56
N HIS A 215 17.32 -12.95 -1.51
CA HIS A 215 17.58 -11.60 -1.01
C HIS A 215 18.35 -10.75 -2.03
N MET A 216 19.27 -11.34 -2.80
CA MET A 216 19.99 -10.65 -3.87
C MET A 216 19.04 -10.31 -5.02
N LYS A 217 18.20 -11.27 -5.43
CA LYS A 217 17.14 -11.01 -6.43
C LYS A 217 16.23 -9.87 -6.02
N ALA A 218 15.84 -9.81 -4.73
CA ALA A 218 14.94 -8.78 -4.22
C ALA A 218 15.60 -7.39 -4.22
N LYS A 219 16.88 -7.33 -3.88
CA LYS A 219 17.70 -6.11 -3.97
C LYS A 219 17.83 -5.63 -5.42
N GLU A 220 18.18 -6.53 -6.33
CA GLU A 220 18.31 -6.18 -7.75
C GLU A 220 16.96 -5.79 -8.37
N LEU A 221 15.87 -6.47 -8.01
CA LEU A 221 14.53 -6.08 -8.46
C LEU A 221 14.13 -4.70 -7.95
N LEU A 222 14.50 -4.33 -6.72
CA LEU A 222 14.22 -3.01 -6.16
C LEU A 222 14.85 -1.92 -7.05
N GLU A 223 16.13 -2.07 -7.38
CA GLU A 223 16.86 -1.14 -8.24
C GLU A 223 16.29 -1.08 -9.67
N ASP A 224 15.91 -2.23 -10.23
CA ASP A 224 15.24 -2.25 -11.53
C ASP A 224 13.91 -1.50 -11.50
N ILE A 225 13.08 -1.72 -10.47
CA ILE A 225 11.80 -1.03 -10.31
C ILE A 225 12.00 0.48 -10.22
N LEU A 226 13.01 0.96 -9.49
CA LEU A 226 13.32 2.39 -9.38
C LEU A 226 13.77 3.00 -10.71
N ASN A 227 14.37 2.22 -11.61
CA ASN A 227 14.77 2.64 -12.95
C ASN A 227 13.62 2.64 -13.98
N ILE A 228 12.54 1.88 -13.74
CA ILE A 228 11.41 1.75 -14.69
C ILE A 228 10.82 3.09 -15.14
N PRO A 229 10.60 4.12 -14.28
CA PRO A 229 10.09 5.41 -14.73
C PRO A 229 10.99 6.05 -15.79
N SER A 230 12.30 6.12 -15.56
CA SER A 230 13.25 6.65 -16.55
C SER A 230 13.19 5.85 -17.84
N HIS A 231 13.22 4.52 -17.75
CA HIS A 231 13.11 3.64 -18.91
C HIS A 231 11.83 3.88 -19.74
N ILE A 232 10.66 3.88 -19.09
CA ILE A 232 9.35 4.03 -19.76
C ILE A 232 9.20 5.40 -20.44
N PHE A 233 9.79 6.45 -19.85
CA PHE A 233 9.72 7.81 -20.40
C PHE A 233 10.90 8.18 -21.31
N GLY A 234 11.77 7.22 -21.66
CA GLY A 234 12.79 7.36 -22.70
C GLY A 234 14.18 7.80 -22.23
N GLU A 235 14.47 7.76 -20.92
CA GLU A 235 15.82 7.93 -20.38
C GLU A 235 16.44 6.57 -20.05
N HIS A 236 17.52 6.22 -20.76
CA HIS A 236 18.11 4.87 -20.73
C HIS A 236 19.50 4.82 -20.08
N LYS A 237 19.90 5.84 -19.31
CA LYS A 237 21.24 5.97 -18.70
C LYS A 237 21.66 4.69 -17.94
N ARG A 238 20.78 4.18 -17.07
CA ARG A 238 21.04 2.99 -16.25
C ARG A 238 20.51 1.69 -16.89
N CYS A 239 19.76 1.74 -17.99
CA CYS A 239 19.19 0.53 -18.62
C CYS A 239 20.26 -0.47 -19.09
N ARG A 240 21.40 0.02 -19.57
CA ARG A 240 22.51 -0.82 -20.04
C ARG A 240 23.22 -1.52 -18.89
N GLU A 241 23.48 -0.79 -17.80
CA GLU A 241 24.14 -1.30 -16.59
C GLU A 241 23.29 -2.36 -15.90
N ARG A 242 21.97 -2.18 -15.86
CA ARG A 242 21.05 -3.15 -15.27
C ARG A 242 20.88 -4.42 -16.11
N GLY A 243 21.13 -4.38 -17.42
CA GLY A 243 21.05 -5.54 -18.32
C GLY A 243 19.64 -6.08 -18.61
N VAL A 244 18.63 -5.76 -17.78
CA VAL A 244 17.27 -6.32 -17.89
C VAL A 244 16.40 -5.63 -18.95
N HIS A 245 16.77 -4.43 -19.42
CA HIS A 245 15.94 -3.57 -20.29
C HIS A 245 16.45 -3.46 -21.74
N GLN A 246 17.55 -4.12 -22.10
CA GLN A 246 18.29 -3.87 -23.35
C GLN A 246 17.44 -4.06 -24.63
N ASP A 247 16.52 -5.03 -24.65
CA ASP A 247 15.72 -5.35 -25.85
C ASP A 247 14.53 -4.40 -26.10
N LEU A 248 14.30 -3.41 -25.24
CA LEU A 248 13.12 -2.52 -25.27
C LEU A 248 13.47 -1.02 -25.36
N CYS A 249 14.77 -0.70 -25.39
CA CYS A 249 15.27 0.68 -25.44
C CYS A 249 15.21 1.24 -26.87
N ASN A 250 14.00 1.45 -27.40
CA ASN A 250 13.83 2.13 -28.70
C ASN A 250 14.13 3.64 -28.53
N ASN A 251 14.67 4.28 -29.58
CA ASN A 251 14.87 5.73 -29.70
C ASN A 251 13.53 6.50 -29.69
N LYS A 252 12.79 6.43 -28.58
CA LYS A 252 11.58 7.19 -28.33
C LYS A 252 11.98 8.56 -27.79
N LYS A 253 11.11 9.54 -28.02
CA LYS A 253 11.25 10.88 -27.44
C LYS A 253 11.42 10.79 -25.93
N ASN A 254 12.47 11.39 -25.39
CA ASN A 254 12.73 11.46 -23.96
C ASN A 254 11.81 12.52 -23.31
N TYR A 255 10.89 12.07 -22.47
CA TYR A 255 9.96 12.93 -21.73
C TYR A 255 10.44 13.26 -20.31
N VAL A 256 11.51 12.62 -19.82
CA VAL A 256 11.97 12.78 -18.43
C VAL A 256 12.32 14.23 -18.09
N PRO A 257 13.08 15.00 -18.90
CA PRO A 257 13.37 16.40 -18.59
C PRO A 257 12.09 17.26 -18.47
N SER A 258 11.15 17.10 -19.40
CA SER A 258 9.88 17.82 -19.39
C SER A 258 9.00 17.45 -18.19
N LEU A 259 8.99 16.16 -17.81
CA LEU A 259 8.26 15.67 -16.64
C LEU A 259 8.89 16.14 -15.33
N LYS A 260 10.22 16.26 -15.25
CA LYS A 260 10.94 16.82 -14.09
C LYS A 260 10.62 18.30 -13.92
N HIS A 261 10.70 19.08 -15.01
CA HIS A 261 10.38 20.52 -14.98
C HIS A 261 8.94 20.80 -14.51
N CYS A 262 7.99 19.92 -14.86
CA CYS A 262 6.59 20.04 -14.44
C CYS A 262 6.28 19.39 -13.08
N GLY A 263 7.27 18.85 -12.35
CA GLY A 263 7.07 18.16 -11.06
C GLY A 263 6.37 16.79 -11.13
N LEU A 264 5.82 16.41 -12.28
CA LEU A 264 5.10 15.13 -12.46
C LEU A 264 6.01 13.91 -12.28
N PHE A 265 7.28 14.00 -12.72
CA PHE A 265 8.23 12.89 -12.58
C PHE A 265 8.43 12.51 -11.10
N GLN A 266 8.49 13.50 -10.21
CA GLN A 266 8.70 13.25 -8.79
C GLN A 266 7.51 12.54 -8.13
N GLN A 267 6.29 12.86 -8.56
CA GLN A 267 5.09 12.17 -8.10
C GLN A 267 5.02 10.72 -8.60
N ILE A 268 5.43 10.48 -9.86
CA ILE A 268 5.54 9.13 -10.44
C ILE A 268 6.59 8.33 -9.69
N TYR A 269 7.79 8.88 -9.54
CA TYR A 269 8.90 8.25 -8.85
C TYR A 269 8.52 7.89 -7.40
N SER A 270 7.81 8.77 -6.69
CA SER A 270 7.29 8.49 -5.34
C SER A 270 6.31 7.30 -5.32
N ALA A 271 5.45 7.17 -6.33
CA ALA A 271 4.53 6.04 -6.44
C ALA A 271 5.27 4.71 -6.74
N VAL A 272 6.33 4.76 -7.53
CA VAL A 272 7.16 3.60 -7.88
C VAL A 272 8.09 3.21 -6.72
N LYS A 273 8.70 4.18 -6.03
CA LYS A 273 9.49 3.97 -4.80
C LYS A 273 8.68 3.31 -3.70
N TRP A 274 7.41 3.68 -3.56
CA TRP A 274 6.50 2.96 -2.66
C TRP A 274 6.37 1.49 -3.05
N LEU A 275 6.20 1.18 -4.34
CA LEU A 275 6.06 -0.20 -4.81
C LEU A 275 7.37 -1.00 -4.66
N SER A 276 8.53 -0.37 -4.87
CA SER A 276 9.82 -1.04 -4.82
C SER A 276 10.15 -1.64 -3.44
N THR A 277 9.56 -1.09 -2.36
CA THR A 277 9.64 -1.67 -1.00
C THR A 277 9.05 -3.07 -0.88
N TYR A 278 8.25 -3.49 -1.86
CA TYR A 278 7.61 -4.80 -1.91
C TYR A 278 8.27 -5.72 -2.95
N SER A 279 9.55 -5.51 -3.29
CA SER A 279 10.29 -6.34 -4.25
C SER A 279 10.26 -7.83 -3.89
N ASP A 280 10.44 -8.18 -2.61
CA ASP A 280 10.30 -9.56 -2.12
C ASP A 280 8.91 -10.15 -2.45
N SER A 281 7.85 -9.37 -2.24
CA SER A 281 6.48 -9.84 -2.51
C SER A 281 6.22 -9.98 -4.02
N LEU A 282 6.77 -9.07 -4.82
CA LEU A 282 6.65 -9.11 -6.28
C LEU A 282 7.40 -10.29 -6.91
N LEU A 283 8.55 -10.69 -6.35
CA LEU A 283 9.27 -11.90 -6.78
C LEU A 283 8.47 -13.17 -6.54
N LEU A 284 7.85 -13.29 -5.37
CA LEU A 284 7.02 -14.44 -5.02
C LEU A 284 5.77 -14.56 -5.90
N ASN A 285 5.30 -13.43 -6.43
CA ASN A 285 4.17 -13.33 -7.37
C ASN A 285 2.91 -14.12 -6.94
N VAL A 286 2.60 -14.08 -5.65
CA VAL A 286 1.47 -14.83 -5.06
C VAL A 286 0.13 -14.17 -5.34
N THR A 287 -0.98 -14.91 -5.21
CA THR A 287 -2.35 -14.37 -5.41
C THR A 287 -3.28 -14.62 -4.22
N ASN A 288 -4.23 -13.69 -4.00
CA ASN A 288 -5.32 -13.83 -3.02
C ASN A 288 -6.59 -14.47 -3.62
N ASN A 289 -6.49 -15.03 -4.83
CA ASN A 289 -7.64 -15.56 -5.56
C ASN A 289 -8.45 -16.62 -4.80
N PRO A 290 -7.84 -17.54 -4.01
CA PRO A 290 -8.61 -18.50 -3.22
C PRO A 290 -9.57 -17.82 -2.23
N ALA A 291 -9.10 -16.80 -1.52
CA ALA A 291 -9.94 -16.09 -0.56
C ALA A 291 -11.01 -15.23 -1.24
N GLU A 292 -10.69 -14.58 -2.37
CA GLU A 292 -11.69 -13.87 -3.18
C GLU A 292 -12.78 -14.82 -3.71
N SER A 293 -12.39 -16.04 -4.12
CA SER A 293 -13.31 -17.08 -4.58
C SER A 293 -14.24 -17.54 -3.46
N PHE A 294 -13.67 -17.85 -2.29
CA PHE A 294 -14.44 -18.24 -1.11
C PHE A 294 -15.38 -17.12 -0.63
N ASN A 295 -14.90 -15.88 -0.59
CA ASN A 295 -15.69 -14.70 -0.26
C ASN A 295 -16.86 -14.49 -1.23
N SER A 296 -16.72 -14.87 -2.49
CA SER A 296 -17.82 -14.88 -3.46
C SER A 296 -18.88 -15.93 -3.12
N ILE A 297 -18.50 -17.11 -2.64
CA ILE A 297 -19.43 -18.16 -2.19
C ILE A 297 -20.18 -17.69 -0.94
N ILE A 298 -19.46 -17.19 0.07
CA ILE A 298 -20.08 -16.57 1.25
C ILE A 298 -21.09 -15.52 0.83
N CYS A 299 -20.71 -14.63 -0.10
CA CYS A 299 -21.59 -13.57 -0.59
C CYS A 299 -22.88 -14.11 -1.22
N LYS A 300 -22.82 -15.27 -1.90
CA LYS A 300 -23.99 -15.94 -2.46
C LYS A 300 -24.86 -16.52 -1.35
N GLU A 301 -24.27 -17.26 -0.41
CA GLU A 301 -24.99 -17.93 0.68
C GLU A 301 -25.68 -16.96 1.64
N ILE A 302 -25.15 -15.74 1.80
CA ILE A 302 -25.75 -14.68 2.62
C ILE A 302 -26.64 -13.72 1.81
N GLY A 303 -27.11 -14.12 0.62
CA GLY A 303 -28.09 -13.35 -0.15
C GLY A 303 -27.54 -12.01 -0.67
N GLY A 304 -26.29 -12.01 -1.15
CA GLY A 304 -25.67 -10.85 -1.77
C GLY A 304 -25.34 -9.71 -0.81
N LYS A 305 -25.24 -9.98 0.50
CA LYS A 305 -25.06 -8.98 1.57
C LYS A 305 -26.24 -8.01 1.73
N ARG A 306 -27.44 -8.44 1.33
CA ARG A 306 -28.68 -7.65 1.41
C ARG A 306 -29.60 -8.08 2.55
N ILE A 307 -29.46 -9.32 3.01
CA ILE A 307 -30.32 -9.92 4.03
C ILE A 307 -29.58 -9.96 5.36
N HIS A 308 -30.27 -9.58 6.43
CA HIS A 308 -29.71 -9.57 7.77
C HIS A 308 -29.78 -10.97 8.43
N PHE A 309 -28.74 -11.79 8.22
CA PHE A 309 -28.64 -13.13 8.82
C PHE A 309 -28.03 -13.18 10.23
N GLY A 310 -27.47 -12.07 10.72
CA GLY A 310 -26.77 -11.98 12.01
C GLY A 310 -27.65 -11.88 13.25
N LYS A 311 -28.97 -12.17 13.15
CA LYS A 311 -29.88 -12.08 14.32
C LYS A 311 -29.72 -13.25 15.31
N ARG A 312 -29.30 -14.42 14.79
CA ARG A 312 -29.11 -15.70 15.48
C ARG A 312 -28.02 -16.50 14.72
N GLY A 313 -27.91 -17.81 14.94
CA GLY A 313 -26.93 -18.67 14.29
C GLY A 313 -27.04 -18.84 12.76
N SER A 314 -27.98 -18.19 12.07
CA SER A 314 -28.15 -18.35 10.61
C SER A 314 -26.90 -17.93 9.84
N TYR A 315 -26.23 -16.84 10.24
CA TYR A 315 -24.98 -16.43 9.63
C TYR A 315 -23.91 -17.53 9.78
N ASN A 316 -23.68 -18.04 10.99
CA ASN A 316 -22.73 -19.12 11.26
C ASN A 316 -23.01 -20.38 10.42
N VAL A 317 -24.26 -20.82 10.34
CA VAL A 317 -24.64 -22.00 9.55
C VAL A 317 -24.35 -21.81 8.06
N ARG A 318 -24.62 -20.62 7.51
CA ARG A 318 -24.33 -20.31 6.10
C ARG A 318 -22.82 -20.25 5.81
N ILE A 319 -22.04 -19.71 6.74
CA ILE A 319 -20.57 -19.75 6.64
C ILE A 319 -20.07 -21.19 6.67
N ALA A 320 -20.54 -22.01 7.61
CA ALA A 320 -20.19 -23.44 7.67
C ALA A 320 -20.55 -24.17 6.37
N GLY A 321 -21.76 -23.96 5.85
CA GLY A 321 -22.18 -24.49 4.56
C GLY A 321 -21.28 -24.04 3.39
N SER A 322 -20.84 -22.77 3.41
CA SER A 322 -19.90 -22.24 2.42
C SER A 322 -18.56 -22.98 2.46
N VAL A 323 -18.04 -23.31 3.65
CA VAL A 323 -16.79 -24.07 3.81
C VAL A 323 -16.92 -25.46 3.22
N VAL A 324 -18.01 -26.17 3.54
CA VAL A 324 -18.26 -27.51 3.01
C VAL A 324 -18.37 -27.46 1.48
N GLN A 325 -19.16 -26.53 0.94
CA GLN A 325 -19.28 -26.36 -0.51
C GLN A 325 -17.93 -26.09 -1.19
N TYR A 326 -17.11 -25.22 -0.61
CA TYR A 326 -15.84 -24.82 -1.20
C TYR A 326 -14.76 -25.91 -1.13
N ASN A 327 -14.65 -26.61 0.00
CA ASN A 327 -13.64 -27.65 0.19
C ASN A 327 -13.99 -28.97 -0.51
N THR A 328 -15.29 -29.30 -0.61
CA THR A 328 -15.74 -30.57 -1.19
C THR A 328 -15.95 -30.46 -2.71
N GLN A 329 -16.38 -29.29 -3.23
CA GLN A 329 -16.73 -29.01 -4.64
C GLN A 329 -17.83 -29.89 -5.26
N VAL A 330 -18.12 -31.05 -4.67
CA VAL A 330 -19.08 -32.06 -5.10
C VAL A 330 -20.22 -32.11 -4.07
N LEU A 331 -21.30 -31.39 -4.36
CA LEU A 331 -22.56 -31.38 -3.62
C LEU A 331 -23.25 -32.76 -3.62
N THR A 332 -23.12 -33.56 -4.69
CA THR A 332 -23.68 -34.90 -4.83
C THR A 332 -23.13 -35.84 -3.77
N GLN A 333 -21.83 -35.79 -3.51
CA GLN A 333 -21.17 -36.57 -2.46
C GLN A 333 -21.62 -36.18 -1.05
N ILE A 334 -22.01 -34.92 -0.82
CA ILE A 334 -22.63 -34.50 0.45
C ILE A 334 -24.02 -35.14 0.59
N HIS A 335 -24.82 -35.14 -0.48
CA HIS A 335 -26.15 -35.74 -0.48
C HIS A 335 -26.11 -37.26 -0.31
N GLU A 336 -25.17 -37.94 -0.98
CA GLU A 336 -24.89 -39.37 -0.84
C GLU A 336 -24.51 -39.72 0.61
N ASN A 337 -23.60 -38.95 1.21
CA ASN A 337 -23.18 -39.16 2.60
C ASN A 337 -24.25 -38.79 3.64
N MET A 338 -25.23 -37.97 3.30
CA MET A 338 -26.39 -37.65 4.16
C MET A 338 -27.56 -38.65 4.01
N CYS A 339 -27.34 -39.78 3.33
CA CYS A 339 -28.34 -40.83 3.08
C CYS A 339 -29.64 -40.28 2.46
N LYS A 340 -29.53 -39.38 1.48
CA LYS A 340 -30.66 -38.89 0.69
C LYS A 340 -30.40 -39.13 -0.79
N ASP A 341 -31.44 -39.51 -1.53
CA ASP A 341 -31.39 -39.54 -2.99
C ASP A 341 -30.91 -38.18 -3.50
N VAL A 342 -29.91 -38.21 -4.38
CA VAL A 342 -29.33 -37.02 -4.98
C VAL A 342 -30.36 -36.41 -5.94
N PRO A 343 -30.88 -35.19 -5.68
CA PRO A 343 -31.83 -34.57 -6.60
C PRO A 343 -31.12 -34.24 -7.94
N ALA A 344 -31.78 -34.50 -9.07
CA ALA A 344 -31.21 -34.23 -10.41
C ALA A 344 -30.69 -32.79 -10.59
N VAL A 345 -31.35 -31.83 -9.92
CA VAL A 345 -30.94 -30.41 -9.88
C VAL A 345 -29.53 -30.21 -9.28
N VAL A 346 -29.12 -31.05 -8.32
CA VAL A 346 -27.79 -30.97 -7.69
C VAL A 346 -26.72 -31.45 -8.65
N ALA A 347 -26.95 -32.57 -9.35
CA ALA A 347 -26.06 -33.06 -10.40
C ALA A 347 -25.94 -32.07 -11.58
N ASP A 348 -27.05 -31.46 -12.00
CA ASP A 348 -27.04 -30.41 -13.02
C ASP A 348 -26.28 -29.16 -12.59
N LEU A 349 -26.39 -28.77 -11.32
CA LEU A 349 -25.64 -27.66 -10.73
C LEU A 349 -24.13 -27.94 -10.73
N GLU A 350 -23.71 -29.16 -10.44
CA GLU A 350 -22.30 -29.58 -10.53
C GLU A 350 -21.77 -29.55 -11.94
N ASN A 351 -22.51 -30.12 -12.89
CA ASN A 351 -22.16 -30.09 -14.31
C ASN A 351 -22.06 -28.64 -14.83
N ARG A 352 -22.94 -27.75 -14.35
CA ARG A 352 -22.83 -26.31 -14.61
C ARG A 352 -21.58 -25.69 -13.98
N GLN A 353 -21.23 -26.05 -12.76
CA GLN A 353 -20.02 -25.55 -12.09
C GLN A 353 -18.75 -25.98 -12.83
N LEU A 354 -18.65 -27.25 -13.25
CA LEU A 354 -17.55 -27.77 -14.06
C LEU A 354 -17.45 -27.05 -15.41
N LYS A 355 -18.59 -26.79 -16.08
CA LYS A 355 -18.64 -26.04 -17.34
C LYS A 355 -18.23 -24.57 -17.17
N VAL A 356 -18.60 -23.94 -16.06
CA VAL A 356 -18.20 -22.56 -15.74
C VAL A 356 -16.71 -22.49 -15.38
N ALA A 357 -16.16 -23.48 -14.68
CA ALA A 357 -14.73 -23.58 -14.38
C ALA A 357 -13.90 -23.67 -15.68
N ARG A 358 -14.26 -24.57 -16.62
CA ARG A 358 -13.64 -24.64 -17.95
C ARG A 358 -13.75 -23.32 -18.74
N ASN A 359 -14.90 -22.66 -18.69
CA ASN A 359 -15.10 -21.39 -19.41
C ASN A 359 -14.37 -20.19 -18.75
N LYS A 360 -13.97 -20.30 -17.48
CA LYS A 360 -13.20 -19.28 -16.76
C LYS A 360 -11.73 -19.27 -17.22
N GLU A 361 -11.17 -20.41 -17.58
CA GLU A 361 -9.83 -20.53 -18.17
C GLU A 361 -9.74 -19.82 -19.53
N CYS A 362 -10.85 -19.71 -20.27
CA CYS A 362 -10.89 -19.11 -21.60
C CYS A 362 -11.18 -17.59 -21.65
N ARG A 363 -11.50 -16.91 -20.53
CA ARG A 363 -11.98 -15.51 -20.55
C ARG A 363 -10.98 -14.52 -19.95
N LYS A 364 -10.43 -13.64 -20.80
CA LYS A 364 -9.82 -12.36 -20.36
C LYS A 364 -10.90 -11.43 -19.81
N VAL A 365 -10.85 -11.18 -18.50
CA VAL A 365 -11.81 -10.37 -17.75
C VAL A 365 -11.76 -8.90 -18.19
N HIS A 366 -12.80 -8.43 -18.88
CA HIS A 366 -13.03 -7.00 -19.11
C HIS A 366 -13.90 -6.44 -17.97
N GLY A 367 -13.25 -5.84 -16.98
CA GLY A 367 -13.92 -5.23 -15.83
C GLY A 367 -14.56 -3.88 -16.16
N ARG A 368 -15.87 -3.74 -15.92
CA ARG A 368 -16.56 -2.44 -15.86
C ARG A 368 -16.10 -1.68 -14.60
N LYS A 369 -15.52 -0.49 -14.77
CA LYS A 369 -15.14 0.40 -13.67
C LYS A 369 -16.37 1.12 -13.13
N ARG A 370 -16.68 0.94 -11.85
CA ARG A 370 -17.51 1.88 -11.07
C ARG A 370 -16.59 2.80 -10.28
N PHE A 371 -16.82 4.10 -10.39
CA PHE A 371 -16.13 5.11 -9.61
C PHE A 371 -16.62 5.06 -8.16
N LYS A 372 -15.68 5.00 -7.21
CA LYS A 372 -15.92 5.19 -5.77
C LYS A 372 -15.62 6.64 -5.41
N ARG A 373 -16.41 7.23 -4.52
CA ARG A 373 -16.07 8.47 -3.81
C ARG A 373 -15.28 8.10 -2.56
N ASP A 374 -14.26 8.90 -2.23
CA ASP A 374 -13.45 8.72 -1.02
C ASP A 374 -14.22 9.25 0.21
N ALA A 375 -14.05 8.57 1.34
CA ALA A 375 -14.59 8.93 2.65
C ALA A 375 -13.54 8.71 3.75
N GLY A 376 -13.79 9.30 4.92
CA GLY A 376 -12.81 9.60 5.98
C GLY A 376 -12.15 8.40 6.70
N PRO A 377 -11.18 8.71 7.58
CA PRO A 377 -10.20 7.74 8.10
C PRO A 377 -10.78 6.76 9.15
N ASP A 378 -10.62 5.44 8.94
CA ASP A 378 -10.73 4.41 9.98
C ASP A 378 -9.33 4.05 10.49
N SER A 379 -9.19 3.84 11.80
CA SER A 379 -7.90 3.56 12.45
C SER A 379 -7.41 2.11 12.26
N HIS A 380 -8.31 1.20 11.89
CA HIS A 380 -8.05 -0.24 11.80
C HIS A 380 -8.07 -0.77 10.36
N TYR A 381 -8.49 0.04 9.40
CA TYR A 381 -8.60 -0.31 7.98
C TYR A 381 -8.28 0.88 7.06
N GLY A 382 -7.48 0.64 6.02
CA GLY A 382 -7.16 1.63 5.00
C GLY A 382 -5.91 2.49 5.27
N PRO A 383 -5.75 3.63 4.58
CA PRO A 383 -4.47 4.38 4.52
C PRO A 383 -3.96 4.94 5.85
N HIS A 384 -4.82 5.04 6.86
CA HIS A 384 -4.52 5.57 8.18
C HIS A 384 -4.30 4.47 9.24
N SER A 385 -4.40 3.20 8.85
CA SER A 385 -4.08 2.09 9.74
C SER A 385 -2.58 2.05 10.07
N GLN A 386 -2.26 1.63 11.30
CA GLN A 386 -0.87 1.39 11.70
C GLN A 386 -0.30 0.22 10.90
N LYS A 387 0.83 0.46 10.24
CA LYS A 387 1.59 -0.55 9.51
C LYS A 387 2.91 -0.81 10.23
N PRO A 388 3.43 -2.05 10.19
CA PRO A 388 4.75 -2.33 10.74
C PRO A 388 5.83 -1.60 9.94
N ASP A 389 6.98 -1.40 10.58
CA ASP A 389 8.15 -0.79 9.96
C ASP A 389 8.69 -1.62 8.78
N LEU A 390 9.40 -0.93 7.89
CA LEU A 390 10.10 -1.57 6.78
C LEU A 390 11.19 -2.53 7.32
N PRO A 391 11.47 -3.63 6.60
CA PRO A 391 12.62 -4.47 6.92
C PRO A 391 13.93 -3.64 6.90
N PRO A 392 14.88 -3.87 7.84
CA PRO A 392 16.10 -3.07 7.94
C PRO A 392 16.89 -2.97 6.64
N HIS A 393 17.07 -4.08 5.93
CA HIS A 393 17.82 -4.10 4.67
C HIS A 393 17.16 -3.26 3.55
N VAL A 394 15.82 -3.22 3.48
CA VAL A 394 15.09 -2.37 2.52
C VAL A 394 15.25 -0.90 2.91
N PHE A 395 15.19 -0.61 4.21
CA PHE A 395 15.37 0.74 4.72
C PHE A 395 16.77 1.29 4.40
N GLU A 396 17.83 0.52 4.66
CA GLU A 396 19.22 0.88 4.34
C GLU A 396 19.42 1.14 2.84
N GLN A 397 18.85 0.30 1.96
CA GLN A 397 18.90 0.51 0.51
C GLN A 397 18.21 1.80 0.09
N LEU A 398 17.00 2.06 0.62
CA LEU A 398 16.29 3.30 0.33
C LEU A 398 17.01 4.54 0.87
N GLN A 399 17.74 4.41 1.98
CA GLN A 399 18.57 5.47 2.54
C GLN A 399 19.75 5.79 1.62
N GLN A 400 20.45 4.76 1.13
CA GLN A 400 21.54 4.91 0.16
C GLN A 400 21.06 5.60 -1.12
N HIS A 401 19.97 5.11 -1.72
CA HIS A 401 19.39 5.74 -2.90
C HIS A 401 18.95 7.20 -2.62
N HIS A 402 18.43 7.48 -1.42
CA HIS A 402 18.09 8.86 -1.06
C HIS A 402 19.33 9.75 -0.99
N ALA A 403 20.43 9.26 -0.43
CA ALA A 403 21.71 9.98 -0.39
C ALA A 403 22.28 10.23 -1.79
N GLU A 404 22.28 9.22 -2.67
CA GLU A 404 22.70 9.36 -4.07
C GLU A 404 21.88 10.41 -4.81
N LYS A 405 20.56 10.42 -4.57
CA LYS A 405 19.67 11.42 -5.17
C LYS A 405 20.00 12.83 -4.67
N LEU A 406 20.25 13.00 -3.37
CA LEU A 406 20.64 14.30 -2.83
C LEU A 406 21.96 14.77 -3.43
N LEU A 407 22.92 13.86 -3.63
CA LEU A 407 24.19 14.16 -4.31
C LEU A 407 23.97 14.56 -5.77
N GLU A 408 23.11 13.85 -6.51
CA GLU A 408 22.73 14.23 -7.88
C GLU A 408 22.08 15.63 -7.91
N ASN A 409 21.24 15.95 -6.93
CA ASN A 409 20.65 17.29 -6.82
C ASN A 409 21.72 18.35 -6.52
N ALA A 410 22.69 18.07 -5.64
CA ALA A 410 23.79 18.99 -5.35
C ALA A 410 24.68 19.23 -6.59
N ASN A 411 24.95 18.19 -7.38
CA ASN A 411 25.70 18.31 -8.64
C ASN A 411 24.96 19.18 -9.68
N ASN A 412 23.63 19.18 -9.66
CA ASN A 412 22.80 19.98 -10.56
C ASN A 412 22.22 21.25 -9.89
N ARG A 413 22.86 21.74 -8.82
CA ARG A 413 22.33 22.82 -7.97
C ARG A 413 22.02 24.11 -8.73
N ASP A 414 22.85 24.49 -9.71
CA ASP A 414 22.68 25.74 -10.46
C ASP A 414 21.45 25.67 -11.37
N GLU A 415 21.21 24.52 -11.99
CA GLU A 415 20.02 24.27 -12.80
C GLU A 415 18.76 24.22 -11.92
N ILE A 416 18.84 23.58 -10.76
CA ILE A 416 17.74 23.53 -9.78
C ILE A 416 17.38 24.92 -9.27
N GLU A 417 18.36 25.75 -8.95
CA GLU A 417 18.15 27.13 -8.49
C GLU A 417 17.35 27.91 -9.55
N CYS A 418 17.81 27.88 -10.80
CA CYS A 418 17.15 28.56 -11.92
C CYS A 418 15.71 28.06 -12.14
N GLN A 419 15.51 26.73 -12.15
CA GLN A 419 14.20 26.09 -12.36
C GLN A 419 13.21 26.31 -11.20
N THR A 420 13.71 26.65 -10.01
CA THR A 420 12.90 26.82 -8.81
C THR A 420 12.74 28.27 -8.36
N SER A 421 13.13 29.23 -9.20
CA SER A 421 12.97 30.69 -9.00
C SER A 421 11.54 31.13 -8.70
N GLY A 422 10.52 30.38 -9.16
CA GLY A 422 9.10 30.59 -8.82
C GLY A 422 8.70 30.16 -7.39
N GLN A 423 9.65 29.65 -6.60
CA GLN A 423 9.52 29.26 -5.19
C GLN A 423 8.20 28.55 -4.85
N SER A 424 7.32 29.21 -4.08
CA SER A 424 6.07 28.64 -3.57
C SER A 424 5.11 28.19 -4.68
N ASP A 425 5.20 28.80 -5.85
CA ASP A 425 4.32 28.51 -6.98
C ASP A 425 4.89 27.42 -7.90
N CYS A 426 6.12 26.95 -7.63
CA CYS A 426 6.80 25.88 -8.35
C CYS A 426 6.63 24.53 -7.64
N GLU A 427 6.04 23.54 -8.32
CA GLU A 427 5.89 22.19 -7.75
C GLU A 427 7.24 21.50 -7.50
N LEU A 428 8.22 21.71 -8.39
CA LEU A 428 9.57 21.17 -8.23
C LEU A 428 10.21 21.67 -6.93
N TRP A 429 10.10 22.97 -6.64
CA TRP A 429 10.57 23.58 -5.38
C TRP A 429 9.89 22.94 -4.16
N GLN A 430 8.57 22.77 -4.18
CA GLN A 430 7.85 22.13 -3.08
C GLN A 430 8.28 20.67 -2.87
N SER A 431 8.53 19.95 -3.96
CA SER A 431 8.94 18.54 -3.92
C SER A 431 10.33 18.36 -3.33
N LEU A 432 11.31 19.16 -3.78
CA LEU A 432 12.69 19.11 -3.29
C LEU A 432 12.73 19.42 -1.80
N ARG A 433 11.96 20.41 -1.34
CA ARG A 433 11.88 20.77 0.09
C ARG A 433 11.29 19.68 0.99
N ARG A 434 10.60 18.67 0.45
CA ARG A 434 10.15 17.51 1.23
C ARG A 434 11.25 16.46 1.39
N GLU A 435 12.31 16.53 0.59
CA GLU A 435 13.40 15.55 0.56
C GLU A 435 14.61 15.96 1.39
N MET A 436 14.69 17.24 1.77
CA MET A 436 15.83 17.85 2.46
C MET A 436 15.38 18.77 3.61
N LEU A 437 16.31 19.05 4.51
CA LEU A 437 16.06 19.94 5.64
C LEU A 437 16.28 21.39 5.22
N THR A 438 15.20 22.16 5.22
CA THR A 438 15.26 23.57 4.82
C THR A 438 15.54 24.49 6.01
N ALA A 439 16.14 25.65 5.76
CA ALA A 439 16.45 26.66 6.79
C ALA A 439 15.25 26.98 7.71
N SER A 440 14.02 27.02 7.18
CA SER A 440 12.80 27.27 7.96
C SER A 440 12.48 26.17 8.99
N ASN A 441 12.89 24.93 8.71
CA ASN A 441 12.66 23.77 9.58
C ASN A 441 13.89 23.42 10.41
N PHE A 442 15.09 23.86 10.00
CA PHE A 442 16.37 23.54 10.63
C PHE A 442 16.37 23.86 12.13
N GLY A 443 15.95 25.07 12.51
CA GLY A 443 15.89 25.49 13.91
C GLY A 443 14.88 24.70 14.75
N ILE A 444 13.82 24.13 14.15
CA ILE A 444 12.89 23.24 14.87
C ILE A 444 13.59 21.92 15.16
N VAL A 445 14.27 21.35 14.16
CA VAL A 445 14.97 20.07 14.29
C VAL A 445 16.12 20.15 15.29
N CYS A 446 16.95 21.20 15.26
CA CYS A 446 18.05 21.37 16.20
C CYS A 446 17.60 21.55 17.66
N ARG A 447 16.37 22.02 17.89
CA ARG A 447 15.82 22.22 19.24
C ARG A 447 15.09 20.99 19.79
N LEU A 448 14.92 19.93 19.00
CA LEU A 448 14.33 18.69 19.49
C LEU A 448 15.26 18.04 20.51
N ARG A 449 14.71 17.67 21.67
CA ARG A 449 15.43 16.87 22.66
C ARG A 449 15.53 15.43 22.15
N GLN A 450 16.59 14.72 22.53
CA GLN A 450 16.76 13.30 22.19
C GLN A 450 15.57 12.42 22.64
N THR A 451 14.86 12.82 23.69
CA THR A 451 13.68 12.13 24.22
C THR A 451 12.37 12.49 23.51
N THR A 452 12.35 13.51 22.67
CA THR A 452 11.13 13.96 21.98
C THR A 452 10.91 13.10 20.72
N PRO A 453 9.75 12.44 20.56
CA PRO A 453 9.46 11.67 19.36
C PRO A 453 9.48 12.56 18.11
N CYS A 454 10.32 12.23 17.13
CA CYS A 454 10.48 13.01 15.91
C CYS A 454 9.31 12.86 14.93
N ALA A 455 8.43 11.86 15.12
CA ALA A 455 7.39 11.48 14.17
C ALA A 455 6.45 12.64 13.78
N ALA A 456 6.03 13.46 14.75
CA ALA A 456 5.16 14.60 14.49
C ALA A 456 5.86 15.68 13.65
N THR A 457 7.12 15.99 13.97
CA THR A 457 7.94 16.94 13.23
C THR A 457 8.20 16.45 11.81
N VAL A 458 8.60 15.18 11.64
CA VAL A 458 8.82 14.56 10.32
C VAL A 458 7.53 14.61 9.49
N LYS A 459 6.37 14.27 10.09
CA LYS A 459 5.08 14.36 9.42
C LYS A 459 4.77 15.78 8.95
N SER A 460 5.07 16.80 9.75
CA SER A 460 4.86 18.20 9.37
C SER A 460 5.75 18.67 8.22
N ILE A 461 6.98 18.14 8.13
CA ILE A 461 7.93 18.46 7.05
C ILE A 461 7.52 17.76 5.74
N LEU A 462 7.15 16.47 5.81
CA LEU A 462 6.77 15.68 4.64
C LEU A 462 5.39 16.05 4.09
N PHE A 463 4.46 16.42 4.97
CA PHE A 463 3.08 16.74 4.67
C PHE A 463 2.69 18.10 5.27
N PRO A 464 3.26 19.21 4.75
CA PRO A 464 2.94 20.54 5.25
C PRO A 464 1.45 20.82 5.04
N LEU A 465 0.78 21.27 6.11
CA LEU A 465 -0.61 21.70 6.05
C LEU A 465 -0.69 22.98 5.20
N SER A 466 -1.59 22.98 4.22
CA SER A 466 -1.92 24.18 3.44
C SER A 466 -2.75 25.15 4.28
N LEU A 467 -2.12 25.79 5.27
CA LEU A 467 -2.73 26.87 6.04
C LEU A 467 -2.24 28.19 5.46
N GLU A 468 -3.14 28.89 4.76
CA GLU A 468 -2.88 30.21 4.21
C GLU A 468 -3.50 31.24 5.16
N THR A 469 -2.67 31.85 6.02
CA THR A 469 -3.12 32.94 6.88
C THR A 469 -3.11 34.25 6.10
N ALA A 470 -3.95 35.21 6.51
CA ALA A 470 -3.98 36.54 5.88
C ALA A 470 -2.60 37.23 5.90
N ALA A 471 -1.82 37.03 6.98
CA ALA A 471 -0.45 37.53 7.10
C ALA A 471 0.52 36.88 6.10
N MET A 472 0.40 35.56 5.86
CA MET A 472 1.22 34.85 4.88
C MET A 472 0.90 35.30 3.44
N LYS A 473 -0.38 35.52 3.14
CA LYS A 473 -0.81 36.06 1.85
C LYS A 473 -0.28 37.47 1.63
N TYR A 474 -0.43 38.35 2.63
CA TYR A 474 0.12 39.71 2.59
C TYR A 474 1.65 39.71 2.39
N GLY A 475 2.38 38.85 3.10
CA GLY A 475 3.82 38.71 2.94
C GLY A 475 4.23 38.35 1.50
N ARG A 476 3.53 37.40 0.88
CA ARG A 476 3.78 36.99 -0.51
C ARG A 476 3.47 38.10 -1.50
N ASP A 477 2.33 38.77 -1.35
CA ASP A 477 1.90 39.85 -2.25
C ASP A 477 2.84 41.07 -2.17
N MET A 478 3.37 41.37 -0.97
CA MET A 478 4.27 42.50 -0.74
C MET A 478 5.75 42.21 -1.06
N GLU A 479 6.18 40.94 -1.11
CA GLU A 479 7.57 40.57 -1.37
C GLU A 479 8.08 41.12 -2.72
N GLY A 480 7.22 41.06 -3.76
CA GLY A 480 7.55 41.59 -5.08
C GLY A 480 7.71 43.12 -5.11
N ILE A 481 6.93 43.85 -4.30
CA ILE A 481 6.98 45.30 -4.18
C ILE A 481 8.24 45.71 -3.39
N ALA A 482 8.48 45.06 -2.24
CA ALA A 482 9.66 45.29 -1.43
C ALA A 482 10.96 45.05 -2.21
N ARG A 483 10.98 44.05 -3.11
CA ARG A 483 12.13 43.80 -3.99
C ARG A 483 12.44 44.97 -4.93
N LYS A 484 11.40 45.54 -5.56
CA LYS A 484 11.55 46.68 -6.48
C LYS A 484 12.09 47.91 -5.74
N GLU A 485 11.52 48.23 -4.57
CA GLU A 485 11.98 49.36 -3.77
C GLU A 485 13.44 49.21 -3.30
N ILE A 486 13.86 47.98 -2.96
CA ILE A 486 15.25 47.72 -2.55
C ILE A 486 16.20 47.80 -3.76
N ALA A 487 15.80 47.30 -4.93
CA ALA A 487 16.59 47.39 -6.16
C ALA A 487 16.82 48.84 -6.58
N GLU A 488 15.77 49.68 -6.49
CA GLU A 488 15.85 51.13 -6.75
C GLU A 488 16.79 51.84 -5.77
N LYS A 489 16.69 51.54 -4.47
CA LYS A 489 17.56 52.12 -3.43
C LYS A 489 19.03 51.70 -3.58
N LEU A 490 19.30 50.48 -4.03
CA LEU A 490 20.66 49.93 -4.15
C LEU A 490 21.28 50.15 -5.54
N LYS A 491 20.51 50.65 -6.53
CA LYS A 491 20.92 50.76 -7.94
C LYS A 491 21.52 49.46 -8.49
N LYS A 492 21.02 48.31 -8.02
CA LYS A 492 21.44 46.98 -8.43
C LYS A 492 20.21 46.14 -8.71
N ASP A 493 20.24 45.39 -9.80
CA ASP A 493 19.19 44.42 -10.08
C ASP A 493 19.26 43.26 -9.08
N ILE A 494 18.11 42.83 -8.58
CA ILE A 494 17.98 41.76 -7.60
C ILE A 494 17.15 40.65 -8.24
N PRO A 495 17.80 39.61 -8.80
CA PRO A 495 17.08 38.52 -9.45
C PRO A 495 16.25 37.73 -8.43
N SER A 496 15.23 37.03 -8.93
CA SER A 496 14.47 36.09 -8.10
C SER A 496 15.31 34.85 -7.89
N CYS A 497 15.53 34.48 -6.64
CA CYS A 497 16.31 33.30 -6.32
C CYS A 497 15.42 32.07 -6.11
N GLY A 498 15.92 30.91 -6.51
CA GLY A 498 15.27 29.63 -6.26
C GLY A 498 15.68 28.96 -4.95
N LEU A 499 15.73 27.64 -4.97
CA LEU A 499 16.26 26.81 -3.90
C LEU A 499 17.77 26.62 -4.08
N PHE A 500 18.55 27.07 -3.10
CA PHE A 500 19.97 26.76 -2.99
C PHE A 500 20.15 25.46 -2.21
N ILE A 501 21.04 24.61 -2.70
CA ILE A 501 21.47 23.38 -2.05
C ILE A 501 22.90 23.58 -1.57
N ASP A 502 23.19 23.18 -0.34
CA ASP A 502 24.52 23.31 0.25
C ASP A 502 25.55 22.39 -0.42
N GLU A 503 26.77 22.90 -0.63
CA GLU A 503 27.85 22.15 -1.30
C GLU A 503 28.42 21.03 -0.44
N GLY A 504 28.59 21.29 0.85
CA GLY A 504 29.19 20.34 1.79
C GLY A 504 28.18 19.32 2.31
N ASN A 505 26.90 19.70 2.40
CA ASN A 505 25.81 18.89 2.94
C ASN A 505 24.60 18.90 2.00
N PRO A 506 24.51 17.97 1.03
CA PRO A 506 23.39 17.86 0.08
C PRO A 506 22.00 17.71 0.73
N CYS A 507 21.95 17.38 2.02
CA CYS A 507 20.74 17.28 2.83
C CYS A 507 20.17 18.64 3.28
N LEU A 508 20.89 19.74 3.07
CA LEU A 508 20.52 21.08 3.51
C LEU A 508 20.16 21.97 2.32
N GLY A 509 19.10 22.76 2.48
CA GLY A 509 18.69 23.72 1.46
C GLY A 509 18.10 25.01 2.04
N ALA A 510 18.20 26.09 1.27
CA ALA A 510 17.66 27.39 1.65
C ALA A 510 17.07 28.11 0.43
N SER A 511 15.99 28.86 0.65
CA SER A 511 15.51 29.85 -0.33
C SER A 511 15.75 31.22 0.26
N LEU A 512 16.61 32.00 -0.38
CA LEU A 512 16.97 33.33 0.08
C LEU A 512 15.84 34.30 -0.27
N THR A 513 15.36 35.04 0.73
CA THR A 513 14.52 36.23 0.51
C THR A 513 15.40 37.45 0.31
N VAL A 514 14.84 38.51 -0.29
CA VAL A 514 15.53 39.77 -0.61
C VAL A 514 16.27 40.36 0.60
N LEU A 515 15.74 40.17 1.81
CA LEU A 515 16.34 40.66 3.05
C LEU A 515 17.69 39.99 3.38
N LEU A 516 17.87 38.72 3.02
CA LEU A 516 19.11 37.95 3.27
C LEU A 516 20.19 38.21 2.22
N MET A 517 19.83 38.64 0.99
CA MET A 517 20.83 39.02 -0.01
C MET A 517 21.69 40.20 0.43
N LYS A 518 21.12 41.13 1.23
CA LYS A 518 21.87 42.24 1.86
C LYS A 518 22.98 41.73 2.78
N THR A 519 22.72 40.67 3.53
CA THR A 519 23.67 40.12 4.52
C THR A 519 24.67 39.17 3.87
N VAL A 520 24.24 38.33 2.91
CA VAL A 520 25.09 37.33 2.24
C VAL A 520 26.11 38.00 1.30
N LEU A 521 25.72 39.03 0.54
CA LEU A 521 26.68 39.81 -0.28
C LEU A 521 27.71 40.58 0.57
N SER A 522 27.39 40.90 1.83
CA SER A 522 28.33 41.53 2.77
C SER A 522 29.16 40.55 3.60
N ARG A 523 28.79 39.26 3.65
CA ARG A 523 29.37 38.25 4.56
C ARG A 523 29.80 36.95 3.88
N LEU A 524 30.02 36.96 2.57
CA LEU A 524 30.55 35.83 1.81
C LEU A 524 32.00 35.44 2.17
N ASN A 525 32.53 35.93 3.30
CA ASN A 525 33.83 35.52 3.85
C ASN A 525 33.82 35.21 5.37
N VAL A 526 32.67 35.16 6.08
CA VAL A 526 32.71 35.10 7.56
C VAL A 526 31.80 34.04 8.23
N LEU A 527 30.85 33.40 7.53
CA LEU A 527 29.89 32.49 8.20
C LEU A 527 30.08 30.98 7.96
N CYS A 528 31.14 30.56 7.24
CA CYS A 528 31.55 29.14 7.20
C CYS A 528 32.64 28.77 8.23
N GLN A 529 32.94 29.64 9.21
CA GLN A 529 33.95 29.35 10.25
C GLN A 529 33.48 29.49 11.71
N LEU A 530 32.16 29.56 11.97
CA LEU A 530 31.69 29.60 13.36
C LEU A 530 30.73 28.45 13.67
N LYS A 531 31.34 27.40 14.22
CA LYS A 531 30.78 26.27 14.99
C LYS A 531 29.89 25.30 14.20
N ILE A 532 30.52 24.30 13.57
CA ILE A 532 30.63 22.91 14.07
C ILE A 532 32.02 22.40 13.67
#